data_AF-A0A078ICA0-F1
#
_entry.id   AF-A0A078ICA0-F1
#
_cell.length_a   1.000
_cell.length_b   1.000
_cell.length_c   1.000
_cell.angle_alpha   90.00
_cell.angle_beta   90.00
_cell.angle_gamma   90.00
#
_symmetry.space_group_name_H-M   'P 1'
#
loop_
_entity.id
_entity.type
_entity.pdbx_description
1 polymer ?
#
loop_
_entity_poly.entity_id
_entity_poly.type
_entity_poly.pdbx_seq_one_letter_code
_entity_poly.pdbx_strand_id
1 'polypeptide(L)'
;MFHRVGVQSFVCLLNKVDVVDVPELLELVEMELRELLSFYKFPGDDIPIIRGSSPSALQGTNDEIGRQAILKLMDAVDEYIPDHVRVLDKPFLMPIEDVFSIQVY
;
A
#
# COMPACT_ATOMS: atom_id res chain seq x y z
N MET A 1 -2.86 17.19 0.75
CA MET A 1 -1.91 17.03 -0.39
C MET A 1 -2.41 15.94 -1.34
N PHE A 2 -2.67 14.72 -0.88
CA PHE A 2 -3.12 13.58 -1.70
C PHE A 2 -4.35 13.82 -2.58
N HIS A 3 -5.36 14.54 -2.07
CA HIS A 3 -6.53 14.96 -2.86
C HIS A 3 -6.18 15.86 -4.05
N ARG A 4 -5.08 16.64 -3.96
CA ARG A 4 -4.59 17.49 -5.05
C ARG A 4 -3.79 16.72 -6.10
N VAL A 5 -3.39 15.48 -5.79
CA VAL A 5 -2.63 14.59 -6.68
C VAL A 5 -3.51 13.48 -7.28
N GLY A 6 -4.81 13.46 -6.94
CA GLY A 6 -5.79 12.53 -7.53
C GLY A 6 -5.76 11.10 -6.99
N VAL A 7 -5.14 10.86 -5.82
CA VAL A 7 -5.17 9.53 -5.19
C VAL A 7 -6.59 9.19 -4.75
N GLN A 8 -7.14 8.08 -5.24
CA GLN A 8 -8.55 7.71 -5.03
C GLN A 8 -8.75 6.64 -3.95
N SER A 9 -7.78 5.73 -3.78
CA SER A 9 -7.87 4.59 -2.85
C SER A 9 -6.54 4.39 -2.12
N PHE A 10 -6.62 3.84 -0.90
CA PHE A 10 -5.47 3.47 -0.09
C PHE A 10 -5.60 2.02 0.37
N VAL A 11 -4.46 1.36 0.50
CA VAL A 11 -4.30 0.14 1.30
C VAL A 11 -3.08 0.38 2.18
N CYS A 12 -3.17 0.06 3.47
CA CYS A 12 -2.14 0.41 4.44
C CYS A 12 -1.49 -0.84 5.05
N LEU A 13 -0.18 -0.78 5.26
CA LEU A 13 0.56 -1.75 6.07
C LEU A 13 1.03 -1.07 7.36
N LEU A 14 0.53 -1.51 8.50
CA LEU A 14 1.08 -1.19 9.81
C LEU A 14 2.34 -2.04 10.02
N ASN A 15 3.49 -1.46 9.65
CA ASN A 15 4.78 -2.13 9.67
C ASN A 15 5.41 -2.15 11.07
N LYS A 16 6.44 -3.00 11.25
CA LYS A 16 7.23 -3.18 12.48
C LYS A 16 6.47 -3.81 13.65
N VAL A 17 5.52 -4.70 13.36
CA VAL A 17 4.81 -5.45 14.41
C VAL A 17 5.75 -6.36 15.22
N ASP A 18 6.92 -6.71 14.67
CA ASP A 18 7.95 -7.51 15.33
C ASP A 18 8.65 -6.82 16.51
N VAL A 19 8.58 -5.49 16.61
CA VAL A 19 9.21 -4.72 17.71
C VAL A 19 8.20 -4.20 18.72
N VAL A 20 6.91 -4.53 18.54
CA VAL A 20 5.83 -4.07 19.41
C VAL A 20 5.26 -5.27 20.17
N ASP A 21 5.59 -5.36 21.46
CA ASP A 21 5.18 -6.50 22.31
C ASP A 21 3.76 -6.36 22.88
N VAL A 22 3.14 -5.19 22.75
CA VAL A 22 1.86 -4.85 23.39
C VAL A 22 0.76 -4.74 22.32
N PRO A 23 -0.15 -5.72 22.21
CA PRO A 23 -1.23 -5.71 21.22
C PRO A 23 -2.12 -4.47 21.25
N GLU A 24 -2.37 -3.92 22.45
CA GLU A 24 -3.20 -2.73 22.66
C GLU A 24 -2.59 -1.48 22.01
N LEU A 25 -1.25 -1.42 21.91
CA LEU A 25 -0.58 -0.30 21.24
C LEU A 25 -0.82 -0.34 19.72
N LEU A 26 -0.87 -1.53 19.12
CA LEU A 26 -1.16 -1.69 17.70
C LEU A 26 -2.60 -1.30 17.37
N GLU A 27 -3.54 -1.64 18.25
CA GLU A 27 -4.94 -1.22 18.13
C GLU A 27 -5.09 0.29 18.23
N LEU A 28 -4.41 0.93 19.18
CA LEU A 28 -4.44 2.38 19.32
C LEU A 28 -3.89 3.09 18.08
N VAL A 29 -2.75 2.64 17.56
CA VAL A 29 -2.15 3.25 16.35
C VAL A 29 -3.04 3.04 15.13
N GLU A 30 -3.70 1.87 15.01
CA GLU A 30 -4.66 1.64 13.95
C GLU A 30 -5.86 2.60 14.05
N MET A 31 -6.41 2.81 15.25
CA MET A 31 -7.48 3.79 15.48
C MET A 31 -7.05 5.20 15.08
N GLU A 32 -5.87 5.65 15.54
CA GLU A 32 -5.33 6.97 15.17
C GLU A 32 -5.13 7.11 13.66
N LEU A 33 -4.68 6.05 12.97
CA LEU A 33 -4.53 6.04 11.53
C LEU A 33 -5.89 6.18 10.82
N ARG A 34 -6.92 5.47 11.27
CA ARG A 34 -8.28 5.58 10.73
C ARG A 34 -8.86 6.97 10.94
N GLU A 35 -8.70 7.54 12.13
CA GLU A 35 -9.12 8.91 12.44
C GLU A 35 -8.41 9.93 11.54
N LEU A 36 -7.10 9.75 11.29
CA LEU A 36 -6.34 10.61 10.40
C LEU A 36 -6.83 10.53 8.95
N LEU A 37 -7.11 9.33 8.45
CA LEU A 37 -7.68 9.11 7.12
C LEU A 37 -9.06 9.77 6.98
N SER A 38 -9.92 9.59 7.98
CA SER A 38 -11.25 10.22 8.06
C SER A 38 -11.17 11.75 8.15
N PHE A 39 -10.20 12.29 8.89
CA PHE A 39 -9.92 13.72 8.95
C PHE A 39 -9.60 14.29 7.55
N TYR A 40 -8.82 13.56 6.76
CA TYR A 40 -8.51 13.91 5.36
C TYR A 40 -9.61 13.56 4.34
N LYS A 41 -10.80 13.17 4.79
CA LYS A 41 -11.97 12.82 3.97
C LYS A 41 -11.78 11.55 3.12
N PHE A 42 -10.98 10.61 3.60
CA PHE A 42 -10.93 9.24 3.09
C PHE A 42 -11.82 8.32 3.94
N PRO A 43 -12.31 7.20 3.39
CA PRO A 43 -13.13 6.24 4.13
C PRO A 43 -12.24 5.42 5.09
N GLY A 44 -11.84 6.03 6.21
CA GLY A 44 -10.89 5.43 7.17
C GLY A 44 -11.32 4.08 7.72
N ASP A 45 -12.63 3.84 7.86
CA ASP A 45 -13.17 2.56 8.34
C ASP A 45 -13.15 1.46 7.27
N ASP A 46 -13.28 1.82 5.99
CA ASP A 46 -13.34 0.87 4.87
C ASP A 46 -11.95 0.56 4.28
N ILE A 47 -10.94 1.39 4.56
CA ILE A 47 -9.58 1.19 4.06
C ILE A 47 -8.97 -0.05 4.73
N PRO A 48 -8.46 -1.03 3.95
CA PRO A 48 -7.77 -2.18 4.50
C PRO A 48 -6.47 -1.77 5.18
N ILE A 49 -6.29 -2.20 6.43
CA ILE A 49 -5.06 -2.02 7.21
C ILE A 49 -4.54 -3.40 7.61
N ILE A 50 -3.38 -3.78 7.09
CA ILE A 50 -2.74 -5.06 7.36
C ILE A 50 -1.60 -4.83 8.35
N ARG A 51 -1.46 -5.71 9.34
CA ARG A 51 -0.39 -5.67 10.33
C ARG A 51 0.75 -6.60 9.91
N GLY A 52 1.99 -6.12 9.90
CA GLY A 52 3.13 -6.95 9.52
C GLY A 52 4.52 -6.36 9.79
N SER A 53 5.53 -7.04 9.27
CA SER A 53 6.95 -6.71 9.41
C SER A 53 7.65 -6.97 8.07
N SER A 54 7.96 -5.89 7.35
CA SER A 54 8.73 -5.98 6.10
C SER A 54 10.13 -6.57 6.31
N PRO A 55 10.88 -6.26 7.40
CA PRO A 55 12.14 -6.95 7.68
C PRO A 55 11.96 -8.44 7.86
N SER A 56 10.91 -8.88 8.58
CA SER A 56 10.64 -10.31 8.77
C SER A 56 10.28 -11.02 7.47
N ALA A 57 9.54 -10.35 6.58
CA ALA A 57 9.24 -10.85 5.24
C ALA A 57 10.51 -10.99 4.37
N LEU A 58 11.41 -10.01 4.43
CA LEU A 58 12.63 -10.00 3.64
C LEU A 58 13.67 -11.02 4.13
N GLN A 59 13.79 -11.18 5.44
CA GLN A 59 14.78 -12.05 6.07
C GLN A 59 14.25 -13.48 6.30
N GLY A 60 12.95 -13.71 6.16
CA GLY A 60 12.31 -15.00 6.39
C GLY A 60 12.33 -15.44 7.85
N THR A 61 12.37 -14.51 8.80
CA THR A 61 12.49 -14.81 10.24
C THR A 61 11.16 -15.19 10.89
N ASN A 62 10.04 -14.67 10.37
CA ASN A 62 8.69 -15.00 10.82
C ASN A 62 7.73 -14.91 9.62
N ASP A 63 7.13 -16.05 9.26
CA ASP A 63 6.25 -16.13 8.08
C ASP A 63 4.91 -15.41 8.31
N GLU A 64 4.33 -15.48 9.51
CA GLU A 64 2.99 -14.95 9.82
C GLU A 64 2.92 -13.43 9.71
N ILE A 65 3.84 -12.73 10.37
CA ILE A 65 3.94 -11.27 10.31
C ILE A 65 4.78 -10.80 9.12
N GLY A 66 5.53 -11.70 8.48
CA GLY A 66 6.36 -11.42 7.32
C GLY A 66 5.64 -11.75 6.02
N ARG A 67 6.00 -12.89 5.40
CA ARG A 67 5.50 -13.31 4.09
C ARG A 67 3.98 -13.29 3.99
N GLN A 68 3.28 -13.88 4.97
CA GLN A 68 1.82 -13.98 4.95
C GLN A 68 1.16 -12.61 5.07
N ALA A 69 1.71 -11.70 5.88
CA ALA A 69 1.23 -10.33 5.95
C ALA A 69 1.40 -9.59 4.61
N ILE A 70 2.51 -9.79 3.90
CA ILE A 70 2.70 -9.21 2.57
C ILE A 70 1.74 -9.81 1.54
N LEU A 71 1.49 -11.13 1.59
CA LEU A 71 0.50 -11.76 0.70
C LEU A 71 -0.89 -11.20 0.94
N LYS A 72 -1.32 -11.11 2.21
CA LYS A 72 -2.60 -10.47 2.58
C LYS A 72 -2.67 -9.00 2.15
N LEU A 73 -1.56 -8.28 2.22
CA LEU A 73 -1.49 -6.90 1.72
C LEU A 73 -1.72 -6.84 0.21
N MET A 74 -1.13 -7.75 -0.56
CA MET A 74 -1.33 -7.83 -2.01
C MET A 74 -2.76 -8.25 -2.36
N ASP A 75 -3.32 -9.23 -1.64
CA ASP A 75 -4.72 -9.64 -1.82
C ASP A 75 -5.67 -8.44 -1.57
N ALA A 76 -5.42 -7.65 -0.52
CA ALA A 76 -6.21 -6.45 -0.24
C ALA A 76 -6.03 -5.36 -1.31
N VAL A 77 -4.85 -5.26 -1.94
CA VAL A 77 -4.62 -4.35 -3.08
C VAL A 77 -5.47 -4.79 -4.27
N ASP A 78 -5.44 -6.08 -4.61
CA ASP A 78 -6.19 -6.63 -5.74
C ASP A 78 -7.71 -6.51 -5.53
N GLU A 79 -8.19 -6.68 -4.29
CA GLU A 79 -9.62 -6.59 -3.97
C GLU A 79 -10.14 -5.15 -3.83
N TYR A 80 -9.35 -4.24 -3.25
CA TYR A 80 -9.82 -2.91 -2.87
C TYR A 80 -9.50 -1.83 -3.91
N ILE A 81 -8.40 -1.97 -4.66
CA ILE A 81 -8.00 -0.96 -5.66
C ILE A 81 -8.61 -1.33 -7.01
N PRO A 82 -9.55 -0.53 -7.54
CA PRO A 82 -10.18 -0.85 -8.81
C PRO A 82 -9.19 -0.70 -9.97
N ASP A 83 -9.28 -1.63 -10.92
CA ASP A 83 -8.55 -1.53 -12.17
C ASP A 83 -8.89 -0.23 -12.91
N HIS A 84 -7.85 0.50 -13.32
CA HIS A 84 -8.04 1.69 -14.14
C HIS A 84 -8.52 1.32 -15.54
N VAL A 85 -9.51 2.07 -16.03
CA VAL A 85 -10.01 1.91 -17.40
C VAL A 85 -8.90 2.31 -18.38
N ARG A 86 -8.49 1.36 -19.22
CA ARG A 86 -7.52 1.62 -20.29
C ARG A 86 -8.15 2.53 -21.34
N VAL A 87 -7.51 3.66 -21.60
CA VAL A 87 -8.03 4.67 -22.53
C VAL A 87 -7.43 4.46 -23.91
N LEU A 88 -7.97 3.50 -24.66
CA LEU A 88 -7.44 3.09 -25.97
C LEU A 88 -7.93 3.95 -27.14
N ASP A 89 -9.03 4.68 -26.96
CA ASP A 89 -9.66 5.49 -28.01
C ASP A 89 -9.08 6.91 -28.13
N LYS A 90 -8.12 7.27 -27.26
CA LYS A 90 -7.47 8.59 -27.28
C LYS A 90 -6.20 8.56 -28.14
N PRO A 91 -5.74 9.73 -28.62
CA PRO A 91 -4.45 9.83 -29.29
C PRO A 91 -3.34 9.23 -28.43
N PHE A 92 -2.42 8.51 -29.08
CA PHE A 92 -1.27 7.92 -28.42
C PHE A 92 -0.46 9.01 -27.70
N LEU A 93 -0.20 8.78 -26.42
CA LEU A 93 0.62 9.63 -25.56
C LEU A 93 1.57 8.73 -24.76
N MET A 94 2.88 8.93 -24.96
CA MET A 94 3.92 8.22 -24.23
C MET A 94 4.93 9.25 -23.71
N PRO A 95 4.83 9.66 -22.43
CA PRO A 95 5.83 10.49 -21.80
C PRO A 95 7.20 9.79 -21.83
N ILE A 96 8.24 10.48 -22.25
CA ILE A 96 9.61 9.96 -22.20
C ILE A 96 10.08 10.06 -20.75
N GLU A 97 10.32 8.92 -20.10
CA GLU A 97 10.85 8.85 -18.73
C GLU A 97 12.39 8.94 -18.71
N ASP A 98 13.07 8.19 -19.58
CA ASP A 98 14.53 8.18 -19.69
C ASP A 98 14.99 7.78 -21.11
N VAL A 99 16.22 8.13 -21.50
CA VAL A 99 16.81 7.85 -22.82
C VAL A 99 18.05 6.97 -22.67
N PHE A 100 17.97 5.73 -23.17
CA PHE A 100 19.10 4.80 -23.18
C PHE A 100 19.68 4.65 -24.59
N SER A 101 21.01 4.65 -24.68
CA SER A 101 21.72 4.32 -25.92
C SER A 101 22.10 2.84 -25.92
N ILE A 102 21.57 2.08 -26.89
CA ILE A 102 21.93 0.68 -27.07
C ILE A 102 23.03 0.61 -28.12
N GLN A 103 24.23 0.17 -27.73
CA GLN A 103 25.30 -0.17 -28.67
C GLN A 103 25.15 -1.64 -29.05
N VAL A 104 24.90 -1.89 -30.33
CA VAL A 104 24.93 -3.24 -30.90
C VAL A 104 26.35 -3.46 -31.42
N TYR A 105 27.08 -4.39 -30.78
CA TYR A 105 28.37 -4.87 -31.28
C TYR A 105 28.19 -5.85 -32.44
#